data_AF-A0A536KM66-F1
#
_entry.id   AF-A0A536KM66-F1
#
_cell.length_a   1.000
_cell.length_b   1.000
_cell.length_c   1.000
_cell.angle_alpha   90.00
_cell.angle_beta   90.00
_cell.angle_gamma   90.00
#
_symmetry.space_group_name_H-M   'P 1'
#
loop_
_entity.id
_entity.type
_entity.pdbx_description
1 polymer ?
#
loop_
_entity_poly.entity_id
_entity_poly.type
_entity_poly.pdbx_seq_one_letter_code
_entity_poly.pdbx_strand_id
1 'polypeptide(L)'
;MLGWVVLALIAVAVFVLLVLPYTRMPDVSNTPWHELARGVALGDDGAHQRDAPYFILGTNESPASAVAAVKRRLTSEGWSVDKDPAPLGGVTFIRNDDPGAVLSFSSFPSVVLHDLEDYSVPPERLREWQRQYAHVYILEMFFP
;
A
#
# COMPACT_ATOMS: atom_id res chain seq x y z
N MET A 1 -3.53 21.47 -36.99
CA MET A 1 -2.36 21.24 -36.12
C MET A 1 -2.66 21.49 -34.64
N LEU A 2 -3.28 22.62 -34.25
CA LEU A 2 -3.52 22.95 -32.82
C LEU A 2 -4.46 21.97 -32.07
N GLY A 3 -5.54 21.49 -32.71
CA GLY A 3 -6.55 20.65 -32.05
C GLY A 3 -6.04 19.28 -31.56
N TRP A 4 -5.07 18.70 -32.27
CA TRP A 4 -4.45 17.42 -31.90
C TRP A 4 -3.50 17.54 -30.70
N VAL A 5 -2.81 18.68 -30.59
CA VAL A 5 -1.91 18.96 -29.45
C VAL A 5 -2.71 19.16 -28.17
N VAL A 6 -3.86 19.83 -28.24
CA VAL A 6 -4.75 20.01 -27.08
C VAL A 6 -5.36 18.68 -26.64
N LEU A 7 -5.81 17.83 -27.59
CA LEU A 7 -6.31 16.49 -27.29
C LEU A 7 -5.22 15.59 -26.67
N ALA A 8 -3.99 15.66 -27.18
CA ALA A 8 -2.86 14.93 -26.61
C ALA A 8 -2.49 15.41 -25.20
N LEU A 9 -2.52 16.73 -24.96
CA LEU A 9 -2.25 17.29 -23.63
C LEU A 9 -3.35 16.95 -22.63
N ILE A 10 -4.62 16.95 -23.03
CA ILE A 10 -5.73 16.50 -22.18
C ILE A 10 -5.61 15.00 -21.91
N ALA A 11 -5.28 14.19 -22.91
CA ALA A 11 -5.08 12.75 -22.73
C ALA A 11 -3.89 12.46 -21.80
N VAL A 12 -2.79 13.21 -21.89
CA VAL A 12 -1.65 13.11 -20.97
C VAL A 12 -2.02 13.59 -19.57
N ALA A 13 -2.76 14.69 -19.43
CA ALA A 13 -3.21 15.18 -18.13
C ALA A 13 -4.18 14.19 -17.44
N VAL A 14 -5.10 13.59 -18.21
CA VAL A 14 -6.01 12.54 -17.74
C VAL A 14 -5.25 11.25 -17.42
N PHE A 15 -4.26 10.87 -18.24
CA PHE A 15 -3.40 9.72 -17.95
C PHE A 15 -2.55 9.94 -16.70
N VAL A 16 -1.99 11.14 -16.50
CA VAL A 16 -1.28 11.52 -15.27
C VAL A 16 -2.26 11.48 -14.10
N LEU A 17 -3.45 12.07 -14.19
CA LEU A 17 -4.48 12.04 -13.13
C LEU A 17 -5.00 10.63 -12.78
N LEU A 18 -5.11 9.73 -13.76
CA LEU A 18 -5.56 8.35 -13.54
C LEU A 18 -4.43 7.40 -13.11
N VAL A 19 -3.17 7.70 -13.41
CA VAL A 19 -1.98 6.93 -12.98
C VAL A 19 -1.39 7.45 -11.67
N LEU A 20 -1.77 8.66 -11.25
CA LEU A 20 -1.31 9.34 -10.04
C LEU A 20 -1.56 8.63 -8.68
N PRO A 21 -2.56 7.75 -8.46
CA PRO A 21 -2.70 7.12 -7.14
C PRO A 21 -1.52 6.19 -6.81
N TYR A 22 -0.92 5.54 -7.81
CA TYR A 22 0.21 4.62 -7.60
C TYR A 22 1.53 5.35 -7.31
N THR A 23 1.73 6.54 -7.86
CA THR A 23 2.91 7.38 -7.57
C THR A 23 2.87 8.04 -6.19
N ARG A 24 1.75 7.93 -5.45
CA ARG A 24 1.65 8.41 -4.06
C ARG A 24 2.13 7.40 -3.04
N MET A 25 2.14 6.10 -3.38
CA MET A 25 2.68 5.09 -2.49
C MET A 25 4.19 5.30 -2.30
N PRO A 26 4.70 5.18 -1.06
CA PRO A 26 6.12 5.32 -0.81
C PRO A 26 6.90 4.18 -1.48
N ASP A 27 8.16 4.46 -1.81
CA ASP A 27 9.00 3.46 -2.45
C ASP A 27 9.55 2.50 -1.38
N VAL A 28 9.18 1.23 -1.50
CA VAL A 28 9.67 0.13 -0.66
C VAL A 28 10.78 -0.68 -1.33
N SER A 29 11.32 -0.22 -2.46
CA SER A 29 12.47 -0.84 -3.12
C SER A 29 13.70 -0.86 -2.20
N ASN A 30 14.62 -1.79 -2.47
CA ASN A 30 15.84 -2.00 -1.68
C ASN A 30 15.58 -2.37 -0.21
N THR A 31 14.39 -2.92 0.08
CA THR A 31 14.06 -3.61 1.32
C THR A 31 13.97 -5.12 1.04
N PRO A 32 13.94 -6.01 2.06
CA PRO A 32 13.74 -7.44 1.83
C PRO A 32 12.30 -7.81 1.39
N TRP A 33 11.48 -6.82 1.07
CA TRP A 33 10.10 -6.99 0.62
C TRP A 33 10.04 -7.08 -0.90
N HIS A 34 9.23 -8.02 -1.37
CA HIS A 34 8.90 -8.22 -2.77
C HIS A 34 7.47 -7.74 -2.99
N GLU A 35 7.27 -6.83 -3.94
CA GLU A 35 5.93 -6.44 -4.37
C GLU A 35 5.27 -7.63 -5.08
N LEU A 36 4.18 -8.13 -4.51
CA LEU A 36 3.40 -9.25 -5.05
C LEU A 36 2.20 -8.75 -5.85
N ALA A 37 1.61 -7.66 -5.38
CA ALA A 37 0.53 -6.96 -6.06
C ALA A 37 0.43 -5.51 -5.58
N ARG A 38 -0.27 -4.72 -6.39
CA ARG A 38 -0.69 -3.36 -6.09
C ARG A 38 -2.10 -3.15 -6.61
N GLY A 39 -2.83 -2.26 -5.98
CA GLY A 39 -4.17 -1.94 -6.41
C GLY A 39 -4.79 -0.82 -5.62
N VAL A 40 -6.10 -0.78 -5.69
CA VAL A 40 -6.96 0.19 -5.03
C VAL A 40 -8.06 -0.60 -4.33
N ALA A 41 -8.30 -0.31 -3.05
CA ALA A 41 -9.28 -1.01 -2.24
C ALA A 41 -10.70 -0.75 -2.77
N LEU A 42 -11.47 -1.83 -2.91
CA LEU A 42 -12.84 -1.86 -3.43
C LEU A 42 -13.90 -1.61 -2.36
N GLY A 43 -13.50 -1.54 -1.09
CA GLY A 43 -14.39 -1.59 0.08
C GLY A 43 -15.51 -0.55 0.11
N ASP A 44 -16.52 -0.84 0.94
CA ASP A 44 -17.60 0.07 1.33
C ASP A 44 -17.25 0.74 2.68
N ASP A 45 -17.88 1.88 2.99
CA ASP A 45 -17.58 2.90 4.03
C ASP A 45 -17.34 2.45 5.52
N GLY A 46 -16.94 1.21 5.80
CA GLY A 46 -16.80 0.67 7.15
C GLY A 46 -15.51 -0.08 7.50
N ALA A 47 -14.77 -0.64 6.52
CA ALA A 47 -13.53 -1.39 6.80
C ALA A 47 -12.28 -0.73 6.19
N HIS A 48 -12.41 -0.19 4.99
CA HIS A 48 -11.37 0.50 4.23
C HIS A 48 -11.99 1.73 3.55
N GLN A 49 -11.26 2.84 3.44
CA GLN A 49 -11.73 3.96 2.63
C GLN A 49 -11.76 3.51 1.17
N ARG A 50 -12.90 3.67 0.50
CA ARG A 50 -13.02 3.40 -0.93
C ARG A 50 -11.94 4.18 -1.68
N ASP A 51 -11.33 3.52 -2.66
CA ASP A 51 -10.27 4.07 -3.50
C ASP A 51 -8.89 4.28 -2.81
N ALA A 52 -8.70 3.73 -1.60
CA ALA A 52 -7.38 3.72 -0.94
C ALA A 52 -6.37 2.84 -1.71
N PRO A 53 -5.20 3.37 -2.12
CA PRO A 53 -4.18 2.55 -2.75
C PRO A 53 -3.57 1.57 -1.74
N TYR A 54 -3.09 0.42 -2.23
CA TYR A 54 -2.38 -0.56 -1.41
C TYR A 54 -1.26 -1.29 -2.17
N PHE A 55 -0.29 -1.83 -1.43
CA PHE A 55 0.66 -2.86 -1.87
C PHE A 55 0.50 -4.14 -1.04
N ILE A 56 0.62 -5.28 -1.70
CA ILE A 56 0.83 -6.58 -1.04
C ILE A 56 2.30 -6.92 -1.17
N LEU A 57 2.96 -7.08 -0.03
CA LEU A 57 4.39 -7.30 0.08
C LEU A 57 4.68 -8.68 0.67
N GLY A 58 5.66 -9.39 0.10
CA GLY A 58 6.12 -10.69 0.56
C GLY A 58 7.57 -10.65 1.05
N THR A 59 7.88 -11.35 2.14
CA THR A 59 9.27 -11.54 2.59
C THR A 59 9.48 -12.93 3.21
N ASN A 60 10.74 -13.37 3.17
CA ASN A 60 11.23 -14.55 3.88
C ASN A 60 12.08 -14.18 5.10
N GLU A 61 12.32 -12.89 5.34
CA GLU A 61 13.00 -12.43 6.55
C GLU A 61 12.08 -12.45 7.76
N SER A 62 12.66 -12.43 8.96
CA SER A 62 11.87 -12.32 10.18
C SER A 62 11.04 -11.02 10.17
N PRO A 63 9.82 -11.05 10.73
CA PRO A 63 8.94 -9.88 10.76
C PRO A 63 9.61 -8.64 11.36
N ALA A 64 10.40 -8.81 12.42
CA ALA A 64 11.11 -7.72 13.07
C ALA A 64 12.16 -7.06 12.15
N SER A 65 12.93 -7.86 11.40
CA SER A 65 13.93 -7.35 10.45
C SER A 65 13.25 -6.59 9.31
N ALA A 66 12.21 -7.21 8.74
CA ALA A 66 11.53 -6.68 7.58
C ALA A 66 10.75 -5.39 7.91
N VAL A 67 10.09 -5.32 9.07
CA VAL A 67 9.45 -4.09 9.58
C VAL A 67 10.50 -3.00 9.86
N ALA A 68 11.66 -3.34 10.42
CA ALA A 68 12.71 -2.37 10.67
C ALA A 68 13.28 -1.78 9.36
N ALA A 69 13.40 -2.60 8.31
CA ALA A 69 13.81 -2.14 6.99
C ALA A 69 12.81 -1.14 6.37
N VAL A 70 11.51 -1.46 6.41
CA VAL A 70 10.44 -0.54 5.96
C VAL A 70 10.44 0.74 6.77
N LYS A 71 10.53 0.64 8.10
CA LYS A 71 10.59 1.81 8.97
C LYS A 71 11.73 2.74 8.59
N ARG A 72 12.94 2.22 8.37
CA ARG A 72 14.10 3.03 7.95
C ARG A 72 13.87 3.70 6.60
N ARG A 73 13.33 2.96 5.63
CA ARG A 73 13.05 3.46 4.28
C ARG A 73 12.01 4.59 4.33
N LEU A 74 10.86 4.35 4.96
CA LEU A 74 9.79 5.35 5.08
C LEU A 74 10.26 6.58 5.88
N THR A 75 11.08 6.39 6.92
CA THR A 75 11.66 7.54 7.65
C THR A 75 12.52 8.42 6.75
N SER A 76 13.30 7.82 5.83
CA SER A 76 14.11 8.59 4.87
C SER A 76 13.28 9.36 3.84
N GLU A 77 12.03 8.95 3.62
CA GLU A 77 11.06 9.60 2.73
C GLU A 77 10.16 10.60 3.46
N GLY A 78 10.42 10.87 4.74
CA GLY A 78 9.68 11.86 5.52
C GLY A 78 8.42 11.31 6.22
N TRP A 79 8.36 10.00 6.47
CA TRP A 79 7.32 9.40 7.29
C TRP A 79 7.78 9.18 8.73
N SER A 80 6.86 9.29 9.69
CA SER A 80 7.12 9.01 11.10
C SER A 80 6.19 7.90 11.58
N VAL A 81 6.72 7.00 12.40
CA VAL A 81 5.88 5.98 13.06
C VAL A 81 4.94 6.70 14.03
N ASP A 82 3.65 6.45 13.88
CA ASP A 82 2.66 6.92 14.84
C ASP A 82 2.86 6.19 16.18
N LYS A 83 2.73 6.91 17.29
CA LYS A 83 3.09 6.41 18.62
C LYS A 83 2.06 5.44 19.21
N ASP A 84 0.95 5.20 18.52
CA ASP A 84 -0.08 4.26 18.96
C ASP A 84 0.10 2.89 18.28
N PRO A 85 0.18 1.78 19.04
CA PRO A 85 0.11 0.46 18.45
C PRO A 85 -1.28 0.27 17.83
N ALA A 86 -1.33 0.05 16.52
CA ALA A 86 -2.57 -0.36 15.87
C ALA A 86 -3.13 -1.59 16.61
N PRO A 87 -4.44 -1.64 16.94
CA PRO A 87 -5.04 -2.73 17.71
C PRO A 87 -4.84 -4.13 17.11
N LEU A 88 -4.48 -4.22 15.83
CA LEU A 88 -4.39 -5.43 15.02
C LEU A 88 -2.96 -5.83 14.63
N GLY A 89 -1.94 -5.38 15.38
CA GLY A 89 -0.56 -5.87 15.24
C GLY A 89 0.20 -5.29 14.03
N GLY A 90 -0.26 -4.16 13.48
CA GLY A 90 0.42 -3.40 12.44
C GLY A 90 1.23 -2.22 12.97
N VAL A 91 1.92 -1.53 12.05
CA VAL A 91 2.61 -0.26 12.30
C VAL A 91 1.98 0.82 11.43
N THR A 92 1.58 1.92 12.05
CA THR A 92 1.06 3.09 11.36
C THR A 92 2.17 4.12 11.14
N PHE A 93 2.18 4.77 9.98
CA PHE A 93 3.08 5.87 9.65
C PHE A 93 2.28 7.10 9.24
N ILE A 94 2.72 8.27 9.68
CA ILE A 94 2.15 9.57 9.31
C ILE A 94 3.18 10.34 8.51
N ARG A 95 2.76 11.00 7.44
CA ARG A 95 3.66 11.82 6.63
C ARG A 95 3.96 13.14 7.32
N ASN A 96 5.23 13.55 7.37
CA ASN A 96 5.67 14.73 8.12
C ASN A 96 5.24 16.06 7.46
N ASP A 97 5.15 16.09 6.13
CA ASP A 97 4.74 17.26 5.33
C ASP A 97 3.23 17.29 5.02
N ASP A 98 2.53 16.15 5.19
CA ASP A 98 1.09 16.02 4.99
C ASP A 98 0.48 15.07 6.04
N PRO A 99 0.08 15.59 7.21
CA PRO A 99 -0.50 14.76 8.27
C PRO A 99 -1.81 14.07 7.86
N GLY A 100 -2.44 14.50 6.76
CA GLY A 100 -3.60 13.85 6.18
C GLY A 100 -3.25 12.58 5.40
N ALA A 101 -1.97 12.27 5.17
CA ALA A 101 -1.54 11.01 4.58
C ALA A 101 -1.09 10.03 5.67
N VAL A 102 -1.81 8.90 5.78
CA VAL A 102 -1.53 7.85 6.76
C VAL A 102 -1.25 6.54 6.04
N LEU A 103 -0.23 5.81 6.46
CA LEU A 103 0.07 4.46 5.98
C LEU A 103 -0.14 3.45 7.09
N SER A 104 -0.84 2.35 6.81
CA SER A 104 -0.94 1.20 7.69
C SER A 104 -0.16 0.03 7.10
N PHE A 105 0.74 -0.54 7.90
CA PHE A 105 1.49 -1.74 7.54
C PHE A 105 1.08 -2.90 8.45
N SER A 106 0.36 -3.88 7.92
CA SER A 106 -0.26 -4.97 8.69
C SER A 106 0.09 -6.34 8.12
N SER A 107 0.26 -7.35 9.00
CA SER A 107 0.52 -8.72 8.55
C SER A 107 -0.71 -9.32 7.92
N PHE A 108 -0.51 -10.10 6.87
CA PHE A 108 -1.56 -10.83 6.22
C PHE A 108 -1.68 -12.27 6.77
N PRO A 109 -2.89 -12.77 7.15
CA PRO A 109 -4.12 -12.07 7.48
C PRO A 109 -4.18 -11.80 8.99
N SER A 110 -4.04 -10.55 9.43
CA SER A 110 -4.50 -10.17 10.78
C SER A 110 -6.03 -10.08 10.84
N VAL A 111 -6.71 -10.06 9.69
CA VAL A 111 -8.16 -9.92 9.48
C VAL A 111 -8.64 -10.94 8.43
N VAL A 112 -9.89 -11.35 8.51
CA VAL A 112 -10.44 -12.59 7.93
C VAL A 112 -10.35 -12.58 6.40
N LEU A 113 -10.34 -13.74 5.74
CA LEU A 113 -10.43 -13.89 4.27
C LEU A 113 -11.57 -13.08 3.61
N HIS A 114 -12.55 -12.60 4.38
CA HIS A 114 -13.66 -11.77 3.90
C HIS A 114 -13.21 -10.33 3.57
N ASP A 115 -12.18 -9.80 4.25
CA ASP A 115 -11.64 -8.46 4.00
C ASP A 115 -10.76 -8.42 2.74
N LEU A 116 -10.36 -9.58 2.22
CA LEU A 116 -9.60 -9.70 0.97
C LEU A 116 -10.40 -9.40 -0.29
N GLU A 117 -11.73 -9.54 -0.23
CA GLU A 117 -12.60 -9.18 -1.35
C GLU A 117 -12.38 -7.70 -1.71
N ASP A 118 -12.08 -6.87 -0.70
CA ASP A 118 -11.77 -5.46 -0.87
C ASP A 118 -10.46 -5.24 -1.64
N TYR A 119 -9.56 -6.22 -1.68
CA TYR A 119 -8.25 -6.06 -2.31
C TYR A 119 -8.19 -6.53 -3.77
N SER A 120 -9.29 -6.86 -4.46
CA SER A 120 -9.25 -7.38 -5.85
C SER A 120 -8.32 -8.60 -6.04
N VAL A 121 -7.90 -9.27 -4.96
CA VAL A 121 -6.95 -10.40 -5.00
C VAL A 121 -7.72 -11.68 -4.68
N PRO A 122 -7.76 -12.64 -5.61
CA PRO A 122 -8.45 -13.89 -5.36
C PRO A 122 -7.74 -14.70 -4.27
N PRO A 123 -8.48 -15.40 -3.38
CA PRO A 123 -7.90 -16.21 -2.31
C PRO A 123 -6.89 -17.26 -2.78
N GLU A 124 -7.01 -17.75 -4.02
CA GLU A 124 -6.10 -18.73 -4.60
C GLU A 124 -4.68 -18.16 -4.78
N ARG A 125 -4.57 -16.94 -5.34
CA ARG A 125 -3.28 -16.26 -5.51
C ARG A 125 -2.58 -16.04 -4.18
N LEU A 126 -3.36 -15.66 -3.19
CA LEU A 126 -2.84 -15.40 -1.86
C LEU A 126 -2.22 -16.66 -1.23
N ARG A 127 -2.90 -17.81 -1.38
CA ARG A 127 -2.37 -19.10 -0.95
C ARG A 127 -1.09 -19.47 -1.69
N GLU A 128 -0.97 -19.12 -2.96
CA GLU A 128 0.27 -19.32 -3.73
C GLU A 128 1.41 -18.47 -3.16
N TRP A 129 1.16 -17.19 -2.85
CA TRP A 129 2.17 -16.32 -2.25
C TRP A 129 2.59 -16.76 -0.85
N GLN A 130 1.66 -17.23 -0.02
CA GLN A 130 1.96 -17.79 1.30
C GLN A 130 2.82 -19.05 1.24
N ARG A 131 2.89 -19.74 0.09
CA ARG A 131 3.82 -20.87 -0.11
C ARG A 131 5.22 -20.41 -0.51
N GLN A 132 5.33 -19.24 -1.14
CA GLN A 132 6.59 -18.70 -1.64
C GLN A 132 7.29 -17.77 -0.62
N TYR A 133 6.48 -17.12 0.21
CA TYR A 133 6.92 -16.16 1.21
C TYR A 133 6.41 -16.59 2.57
N ALA A 134 7.33 -16.72 3.54
CA ALA A 134 7.01 -17.03 4.93
C ALA A 134 6.09 -15.98 5.55
N HIS A 135 6.17 -14.74 5.05
CA HIS A 135 5.36 -13.63 5.52
C HIS A 135 4.83 -12.78 4.38
N VAL A 136 3.54 -12.47 4.43
CA VAL A 136 2.85 -11.57 3.50
C VAL A 136 2.25 -10.44 4.33
N TYR A 137 2.31 -9.20 3.84
CA TYR A 137 1.85 -7.99 4.51
C TYR A 137 1.12 -7.08 3.54
N ILE A 138 0.23 -6.24 4.06
CA ILE A 138 -0.45 -5.19 3.31
C ILE A 138 0.10 -3.85 3.78
N LEU A 139 0.50 -3.01 2.83
CA LEU A 139 0.78 -1.60 3.02
C LEU A 139 -0.34 -0.80 2.37
N GLU A 140 -1.18 -0.14 3.17
CA GLU A 140 -2.36 0.60 2.70
C GLU A 140 -2.21 2.09 3.05
N MET A 141 -2.65 2.99 2.15
CA MET A 141 -2.62 4.43 2.38
C MET A 141 -4.04 4.99 2.52
N PHE A 142 -4.26 5.75 3.58
CA PHE A 142 -5.51 6.43 3.89
C PHE A 142 -5.37 7.94 3.71
N PHE A 143 -6.47 8.56 3.28
CA PHE A 143 -6.60 10.01 3.12
C PHE A 143 -7.91 10.44 3.83
N PRO A 144 -7.88 10.81 5.13
CA PRO A 144 -8.95 11.50 5.81
C PRO A 144 -9.56 12.69 5.04
#